data_AF-A0A531LJ26-F1
#
_entry.id   AF-A0A531LJ26-F1
#
_cell.length_a   1.000
_cell.length_b   1.000
_cell.length_c   1.000
_cell.angle_alpha   90.00
_cell.angle_beta   90.00
_cell.angle_gamma   90.00
#
_symmetry.space_group_name_H-M   'P 1'
#
loop_
_entity.id
_entity.type
_entity.pdbx_description
1 polymer ?
#
loop_
_entity_poly.entity_id
_entity_poly.type
_entity_poly.pdbx_seq_one_letter_code
_entity_poly.pdbx_strand_id
1 'polypeptide(L)' 'MTVAVSPDGLPALVLNADYRPLSYYPLSLWSWQDAIKAVFLERVNIVAEYEHAVSSPTFSMKL' A
#
# COMPACT_ATOMS: atom_id res chain seq x y z
N MET A 1 5.43 5.26 9.42
CA MET A 1 4.84 6.61 9.56
C MET A 1 3.41 6.50 9.06
N THR A 2 2.40 6.69 9.91
CA THR A 2 0.99 6.77 9.48
C THR A 2 0.80 8.13 8.83
N VAL A 3 0.51 8.17 7.53
CA VAL A 3 0.35 9.44 6.81
C VAL A 3 -1.15 9.71 6.60
N ALA A 4 -1.57 10.96 6.75
CA ALA A 4 -2.91 11.38 6.36
C ALA A 4 -2.95 11.46 4.83
N VAL A 5 -3.49 10.43 4.17
CA VAL A 5 -3.65 10.38 2.70
C VAL A 5 -5.07 10.76 2.36
N SER A 6 -5.23 11.67 1.40
CA SER A 6 -6.52 11.94 0.76
C SER A 6 -7.04 10.65 0.09
N PRO A 7 -8.35 10.36 0.07
CA PRO A 7 -8.88 9.15 -0.58
C PRO A 7 -8.46 9.02 -2.05
N ASP A 8 -8.32 10.15 -2.76
CA ASP A 8 -7.85 10.22 -4.14
C ASP A 8 -6.37 9.85 -4.32
N GLY A 9 -5.62 9.79 -3.21
CA GLY A 9 -4.20 9.47 -3.18
C GLY A 9 -3.89 7.97 -3.13
N LEU A 10 -4.89 7.09 -3.28
CA LEU A 10 -4.74 5.62 -3.33
C LEU A 10 -3.87 5.05 -2.18
N PRO A 11 -4.19 5.33 -0.90
CA PRO A 11 -3.40 4.83 0.23
C PRO A 11 -3.40 3.29 0.30
N ALA A 12 -2.28 2.69 0.70
CA ALA A 12 -2.24 1.26 0.99
C ALA A 12 -2.51 1.00 2.47
N LEU A 13 -3.43 0.08 2.78
CA LEU A 13 -3.66 -0.38 4.14
C LEU A 13 -2.61 -1.41 4.52
N VAL A 14 -1.85 -1.13 5.58
CA VAL A 14 -0.86 -2.04 6.13
C VAL A 14 -1.45 -2.81 7.29
N LEU A 15 -1.36 -4.13 7.18
CA LEU A 15 -1.79 -5.08 8.20
C LEU A 15 -0.58 -5.67 8.92
N ASN A 16 -0.80 -6.16 10.13
CA ASN A 16 0.20 -6.98 10.81
C ASN A 16 0.35 -8.36 10.14
N ALA A 17 1.36 -9.13 10.51
CA ALA A 17 1.60 -10.48 9.98
C ALA A 17 0.42 -11.44 10.18
N ASP A 18 -0.38 -11.21 11.22
CA ASP A 18 -1.63 -11.91 11.53
C ASP A 18 -2.87 -11.35 10.80
N TYR A 19 -2.68 -10.51 9.78
CA TYR A 19 -3.72 -9.88 8.94
C TYR A 19 -4.74 -9.03 9.72
N ARG A 20 -4.39 -8.62 10.94
CA ARG A 20 -5.17 -7.69 11.74
C ARG A 20 -4.66 -6.26 11.53
N PRO A 21 -5.54 -5.26 11.55
CA PRO A 21 -5.11 -3.88 11.45
C PRO A 21 -4.27 -3.53 12.68
N LEU A 22 -3.09 -2.97 12.45
CA LEU A 22 -2.16 -2.55 13.50
C LEU A 22 -2.77 -1.46 14.40
N SER A 23 -3.56 -0.57 13.79
CA SER A 23 -4.38 0.45 14.44
C SER A 23 -5.73 0.56 13.73
N TYR A 24 -6.82 0.64 14.50
CA TYR A 24 -8.17 0.83 13.96
C TYR A 24 -8.52 2.31 13.69
N TYR A 25 -7.92 3.25 14.44
CA TYR A 25 -8.07 4.68 14.18
C TYR A 25 -6.91 5.51 14.79
N PRO A 26 -6.12 6.26 13.99
CA PRO A 26 -6.13 6.25 12.53
C PRO A 26 -5.67 4.89 12.00
N LEU A 27 -6.21 4.48 10.85
CA LEU A 27 -5.76 3.27 10.17
C LEU A 27 -4.28 3.37 9.83
N SER A 28 -3.59 2.23 9.81
CA SER A 28 -2.19 2.15 9.40
C SER A 28 -2.08 2.23 7.89
N LEU A 29 -2.09 3.46 7.37
CA LEU A 29 -2.03 3.75 5.95
C LEU A 29 -0.62 4.18 5.53
N TRP A 30 -0.20 3.67 4.38
CA TRP A 30 0.99 4.12 3.64
C TRP A 30 0.58 4.83 2.36
N SER A 31 1.47 5.67 1.84
CA SER A 31 1.35 6.14 0.46
C SER A 31 1.52 4.96 -0.51
N TRP A 32 0.91 5.01 -1.69
CA TRP A 32 1.10 3.95 -2.70
C TRP A 32 2.57 3.81 -3.11
N GLN A 33 3.34 4.90 -3.12
CA GLN A 33 4.76 4.87 -3.45
C GLN A 33 5.57 4.07 -2.42
N ASP A 34 5.28 4.28 -1.12
CA ASP A 34 5.92 3.52 -0.04
C ASP A 34 5.53 2.04 -0.07
N ALA A 35 4.26 1.74 -0.40
CA ALA A 35 3.76 0.38 -0.55
C ALA A 35 4.47 -0.36 -1.68
N ILE A 36 4.56 0.23 -2.88
CA ILE A 36 5.31 -0.33 -4.01
C ILE A 36 6.76 -0.58 -3.60
N LYS A 37 7.41 0.41 -2.98
CA LYS A 37 8.80 0.27 -2.54
C LYS A 37 8.98 -0.93 -1.61
N ALA A 38 8.04 -1.17 -0.69
CA ALA A 38 8.11 -2.32 0.20
C ALA A 38 7.85 -3.65 -0.50
N VAL A 39 6.98 -3.68 -1.52
CA VAL A 39 6.77 -4.86 -2.39
C VAL A 39 8.08 -5.22 -3.10
N PHE A 40 8.74 -4.25 -3.74
CA PHE A 40 10.03 -4.48 -4.42
C PHE A 40 11.17 -4.86 -3.47
N LEU A 41 11.09 -4.47 -2.20
CA LEU A 41 12.04 -4.87 -1.17
C LEU A 41 11.66 -6.21 -0.50
N GLU A 42 10.60 -6.88 -0.96
CA GLU A 42 10.07 -8.14 -0.40
C GLU A 42 9.76 -8.04 1.11
N ARG A 43 9.33 -6.85 1.57
CA ARG A 43 9.06 -6.59 2.99
C ARG A 43 7.59 -6.76 3.38
N VAL A 44 6.71 -6.91 2.40
CA VAL A 44 5.26 -6.99 2.59
C VAL A 44 4.66 -8.07 1.69
N ASN A 45 3.52 -8.60 2.08
CA ASN A 45 2.73 -9.51 1.25
C ASN A 45 1.49 -8.76 0.73
N ILE A 46 1.15 -8.99 -0.54
CA ILE A 46 0.00 -8.39 -1.20
C ILE A 46 -1.24 -9.22 -0.89
N VAL A 47 -2.24 -8.60 -0.27
CA VAL A 47 -3.51 -9.27 0.08
C VAL A 47 -4.62 -8.89 -0.88
N ALA A 48 -4.64 -7.63 -1.32
CA ALA A 48 -5.58 -7.08 -2.26
C ALA A 48 -4.90 -5.95 -3.03
N GLU A 49 -5.33 -5.77 -4.27
CA GLU A 49 -4.84 -4.77 -5.20
C GLU A 49 -6.00 -3.88 -5.64
N TYR A 50 -5.71 -2.62 -5.92
CA TYR A 50 -6.57 -1.71 -6.64
C TYR A 50 -6.68 -2.13 -8.12
N GLU A 51 -7.79 -1.79 -8.75
CA GLU A 51 -7.92 -1.88 -10.22
C GLU A 51 -7.10 -0.79 -10.94
N HIS A 52 -6.51 0.14 -10.20
CA HIS A 52 -5.59 1.14 -10.74
C HIS A 52 -4.22 0.51 -10.99
N ALA A 53 -3.69 0.70 -12.19
CA ALA A 53 -2.34 0.27 -12.54
C ALA A 53 -1.40 1.47 -12.61
N VAL A 54 -0.20 1.30 -12.06
CA VAL A 54 0.90 2.24 -12.24
C VAL A 54 1.88 1.68 -13.26
N SER A 55 2.41 2.57 -14.09
CA SER A 55 3.32 2.20 -15.18
C SER A 55 4.55 3.09 -15.22
N SER A 56 5.69 2.48 -15.44
CA SER A 56 6.88 3.12 -16.01
C SER A 56 6.96 2.79 -17.50
N PRO A 57 7.85 3.44 -18.27
CA PRO A 57 8.02 3.15 -19.69
C PRO A 57 8.33 1.67 -20.03
N THR A 58 8.82 0.89 -19.05
CA THR A 58 9.26 -0.50 -19.25
C THR A 58 8.54 -1.50 -18.35
N PHE A 59 7.65 -1.05 -17.46
CA PHE A 59 7.02 -1.92 -16.46
C PHE A 59 5.64 -1.40 -16.09
N SER A 60 4.70 -2.31 -15.81
CA SER A 60 3.36 -1.96 -15.30
C SER A 60 2.98 -2.95 -14.21
N MET A 61 2.36 -2.45 -13.14
CA MET A 61 1.79 -3.27 -12.07
C MET A 61 0.47 -2.69 -11.58
N LYS A 62 -0.39 -3.56 -11.03
CA LYS A 62 -1.53 -3.11 -10.24
C LYS A 62 -1.06 -2.59 -8.88
N LEU A 63 -1.74 -1.58 -8.36
CA LEU A 63 -1.48 -1.03 -7.03
C LEU A 63 -2.04 -1.89 -5.93
#